data_AF-A0A7X7JH57-F1
#
_entry.id   AF-A0A7X7JH57-F1
#
_cell.length_a   1.000
_cell.length_b   1.000
_cell.length_c   1.000
_cell.angle_alpha   90.00
_cell.angle_beta   90.00
_cell.angle_gamma   90.00
#
_symmetry.space_group_name_H-M   'P 1'
#
loop_
_entity.id
_entity.type
_entity.pdbx_description
1 polymer ?
#
loop_
_entity_poly.entity_id
_entity_poly.type
_entity_poly.pdbx_seq_one_letter_code
_entity_poly.pdbx_strand_id
1 'polypeptide(L)'
;MSTLSQIRALDPAALTTAADATETANIEFGKATDQVDRHVDHAFSTWHGDAAVAATARAWSDRVAGRGIVNAVAEQVDALRTASAALIPARDTVVRTADNATAAGFTVHDDGTVVPPRCDTGDARADVVGQACLDDEALTFEAQLKSALSSFDQL
;
A
#
# COMPACT_ATOMS: atom_id res chain seq x y z
N MET A 1 -14.15 -4.10 -10.10
CA MET A 1 -14.54 -3.27 -8.95
C MET A 1 -14.23 -4.07 -7.71
N SER A 2 -13.43 -3.52 -6.80
CA SER A 2 -13.04 -4.21 -5.56
C SER A 2 -14.22 -4.31 -4.60
N THR A 3 -14.46 -5.47 -3.97
CA THR A 3 -15.56 -5.61 -2.99
C THR A 3 -15.14 -5.10 -1.61
N LEU A 4 -16.12 -4.75 -0.78
CA LEU A 4 -15.87 -4.33 0.60
C LEU A 4 -15.08 -5.40 1.39
N SER A 5 -15.43 -6.68 1.23
CA SER A 5 -14.70 -7.78 1.86
C SER A 5 -13.24 -7.87 1.40
N GLN A 6 -12.97 -7.63 0.11
CA GLN A 6 -11.59 -7.61 -0.41
C GLN A 6 -10.78 -6.45 0.19
N ILE A 7 -11.38 -5.25 0.27
CA ILE A 7 -10.74 -4.07 0.85
C ILE A 7 -10.49 -4.26 2.35
N ARG A 8 -11.43 -4.89 3.08
CA ARG A 8 -11.25 -5.25 4.49
C ARG A 8 -10.10 -6.23 4.69
N ALA A 9 -9.96 -7.22 3.81
CA ALA A 9 -8.90 -8.22 3.89
C ALA A 9 -7.52 -7.69 3.49
N LEU A 10 -7.45 -6.59 2.75
CA LEU A 10 -6.20 -5.96 2.37
C LEU A 10 -5.44 -5.45 3.61
N ASP A 11 -4.13 -5.72 3.65
CA ASP A 11 -3.21 -5.17 4.64
C ASP A 11 -2.15 -4.28 3.96
N PRO A 12 -2.44 -2.98 3.73
CA PRO A 12 -1.48 -2.07 3.14
C PRO A 12 -0.23 -1.86 4.01
N ALA A 13 -0.31 -2.07 5.33
CA ALA A 13 0.84 -1.88 6.21
C ALA A 13 1.94 -2.93 5.96
N ALA A 14 1.58 -4.09 5.41
CA ALA A 14 2.54 -5.09 4.95
C ALA A 14 3.50 -4.54 3.87
N LEU A 15 3.09 -3.56 3.07
CA LEU A 15 3.97 -2.90 2.09
C LEU A 15 5.06 -2.09 2.78
N THR A 16 4.75 -1.41 3.89
CA THR A 16 5.75 -0.71 4.71
C THR A 16 6.73 -1.69 5.33
N THR A 17 6.24 -2.81 5.87
CA THR A 17 7.11 -3.87 6.41
C THR A 17 8.04 -4.44 5.34
N ALA A 18 7.53 -4.69 4.13
CA ALA A 18 8.34 -5.14 3.01
C ALA A 18 9.38 -4.09 2.59
N ALA A 19 9.00 -2.81 2.58
CA ALA A 19 9.90 -1.70 2.27
C ALA A 19 11.07 -1.63 3.27
N ASP A 20 10.79 -1.72 4.58
CA ASP A 20 11.81 -1.65 5.63
C ASP A 20 12.78 -2.85 5.58
N ALA A 21 12.25 -4.05 5.32
CA ALA A 21 13.08 -5.25 5.14
C ALA A 21 13.98 -5.12 3.89
N THR A 22 13.43 -4.60 2.80
CA THR A 22 14.16 -4.40 1.53
C THR A 22 15.22 -3.32 1.68
N GLU A 23 14.92 -2.21 2.36
CA GLU A 23 15.86 -1.12 2.63
C GLU A 23 17.03 -1.62 3.49
N THR A 24 16.74 -2.39 4.53
CA THR A 24 17.78 -3.01 5.38
C THR A 24 18.71 -3.89 4.56
N ALA A 25 18.16 -4.75 3.70
CA ALA A 25 18.95 -5.60 2.81
C ALA A 25 19.78 -4.78 1.81
N ASN A 26 19.22 -3.70 1.27
CA ASN A 26 19.90 -2.81 0.33
C ASN A 26 21.07 -2.06 0.97
N ILE A 27 20.90 -1.61 2.22
CA ILE A 27 21.97 -0.99 3.01
C ILE A 27 23.13 -1.98 3.23
N GLU A 28 22.83 -3.23 3.61
CA GLU A 28 23.86 -4.26 3.78
C GLU A 28 24.57 -4.59 2.46
N PHE A 29 23.83 -4.66 1.36
CA PHE A 29 24.40 -4.85 0.03
C PHE A 29 25.34 -3.70 -0.38
N GLY A 30 24.94 -2.44 -0.12
CA GLY A 30 25.78 -1.27 -0.35
C GLY A 30 27.07 -1.32 0.45
N LYS A 31 27.00 -1.65 1.75
CA LYS A 31 28.19 -1.82 2.61
C LYS A 31 29.14 -2.91 2.10
N ALA A 32 28.59 -4.04 1.65
CA ALA A 32 29.37 -5.14 1.08
C ALA A 32 30.08 -4.71 -0.22
N THR A 33 29.39 -3.96 -1.08
CA THR A 33 29.98 -3.40 -2.32
C THR A 33 31.12 -2.43 -1.99
N ASP A 34 30.92 -1.54 -1.02
CA ASP A 34 31.99 -0.63 -0.57
C ASP A 34 33.16 -1.37 0.07
N GLN A 35 32.93 -2.52 0.70
CA GLN A 35 34.00 -3.37 1.23
C GLN A 35 34.81 -4.03 0.11
N VAL A 36 34.14 -4.52 -0.95
CA VAL A 36 34.81 -5.05 -2.14
C VAL A 36 35.69 -3.97 -2.76
N ASP A 37 35.19 -2.75 -2.95
CA ASP A 37 35.98 -1.62 -3.46
C ASP A 37 37.27 -1.40 -2.65
N ARG A 38 37.17 -1.38 -1.32
CA ARG A 38 38.34 -1.22 -0.44
C ARG A 38 39.35 -2.36 -0.57
N HIS A 39 38.87 -3.61 -0.72
CA HIS A 39 39.76 -4.76 -0.91
C HIS A 39 40.46 -4.74 -2.26
N VAL A 40 39.75 -4.30 -3.29
CA VAL A 40 40.30 -4.09 -4.64
C VAL A 40 41.39 -3.02 -4.61
N ASP A 41 41.11 -1.85 -4.01
CA ASP A 41 42.08 -0.76 -3.88
C ASP A 41 43.34 -1.21 -3.11
N HIS A 42 43.17 -1.97 -2.02
CA HIS A 42 44.29 -2.52 -1.26
C HIS A 42 45.12 -3.51 -2.09
N ALA A 43 44.49 -4.41 -2.83
CA ALA A 43 45.19 -5.40 -3.66
C ALA A 43 46.05 -4.71 -4.75
N PHE A 44 45.52 -3.66 -5.38
CA PHE A 44 46.24 -2.93 -6.42
C PHE A 44 47.35 -2.01 -5.90
N SER A 45 47.42 -1.74 -4.59
CA SER A 45 48.57 -1.02 -4.01
C SER A 45 49.90 -1.78 -4.17
N THR A 46 49.86 -3.10 -4.39
CA THR A 46 51.05 -3.95 -4.51
C THR A 46 51.12 -4.72 -5.83
N TRP A 47 49.98 -4.99 -6.48
CA TRP A 47 49.92 -5.73 -7.73
C TRP A 47 49.84 -4.82 -8.97
N HIS A 48 50.81 -4.97 -9.87
CA HIS A 48 50.98 -4.14 -11.07
C HIS A 48 51.10 -4.98 -12.34
N GLY A 49 50.88 -4.35 -13.50
CA GLY A 49 50.97 -4.96 -14.84
C GLY A 49 49.62 -5.13 -15.54
N ASP A 50 49.63 -5.66 -16.77
CA ASP A 50 48.43 -5.73 -17.62
C ASP A 50 47.28 -6.53 -17.00
N ALA A 51 47.60 -7.59 -16.26
CA ALA A 51 46.60 -8.36 -15.52
C ALA A 51 45.94 -7.55 -14.40
N ALA A 52 46.70 -6.68 -13.73
CA ALA A 52 46.17 -5.78 -12.71
C ALA A 52 45.22 -4.75 -13.35
N VAL A 53 45.62 -4.13 -14.47
CA VAL A 53 44.78 -3.19 -15.23
C VAL A 53 43.45 -3.83 -15.65
N ALA A 54 43.49 -5.05 -16.19
CA ALA A 54 42.28 -5.77 -16.59
C ALA A 54 41.38 -6.12 -15.41
N ALA A 55 41.94 -6.40 -14.24
CA ALA A 55 41.17 -6.64 -13.02
C ALA A 55 40.57 -5.33 -12.47
N THR A 56 41.27 -4.20 -12.54
CA THR A 56 40.74 -2.88 -12.13
C THR A 56 39.56 -2.47 -12.99
N ALA A 57 39.64 -2.66 -14.31
CA ALA A 57 38.53 -2.35 -15.21
C ALA A 57 37.27 -3.17 -14.89
N ARG A 58 37.42 -4.47 -14.56
CA ARG A 58 36.30 -5.31 -14.12
C ARG A 58 35.72 -4.83 -12.80
N ALA A 59 36.56 -4.56 -11.80
CA ALA A 59 36.10 -4.09 -10.50
C ALA A 59 35.35 -2.75 -10.59
N TRP A 60 35.78 -1.85 -11.47
CA TRP A 60 35.05 -0.61 -11.73
C TRP A 60 33.68 -0.88 -12.38
N SER A 61 33.61 -1.80 -13.35
CA SER A 61 32.33 -2.21 -13.95
C SER A 61 31.38 -2.81 -12.91
N ASP A 62 31.89 -3.67 -12.03
CA ASP A 62 31.10 -4.30 -10.96
C ASP A 62 30.61 -3.25 -9.94
N ARG A 63 31.45 -2.26 -9.62
CA ARG A 63 31.06 -1.13 -8.76
C ARG A 63 29.92 -0.31 -9.35
N VAL A 64 30.00 0.01 -10.64
CA VAL A 64 28.93 0.75 -11.34
C VAL A 64 27.64 -0.07 -11.34
N ALA A 65 27.71 -1.37 -11.62
CA ALA A 65 26.56 -2.26 -11.58
C ALA A 65 25.96 -2.35 -10.15
N GLY A 66 26.80 -2.51 -9.13
CA GLY A 66 26.37 -2.55 -7.73
C GLY A 66 25.66 -1.27 -7.29
N ARG A 67 26.19 -0.10 -7.67
CA ARG A 67 25.50 1.19 -7.43
C ARG A 67 24.16 1.29 -8.17
N GLY A 68 24.11 0.78 -9.39
CA GLY A 68 22.86 0.69 -10.16
C GLY A 68 21.80 -0.14 -9.43
N ILE A 69 22.18 -1.30 -8.89
CA ILE A 69 21.30 -2.15 -8.07
C ILE A 69 20.83 -1.41 -6.81
N VAL A 70 21.75 -0.77 -6.08
CA VAL A 70 21.41 -0.01 -4.86
C VAL A 70 20.34 1.04 -5.14
N ASN A 71 20.52 1.81 -6.22
CA ASN A 71 19.57 2.85 -6.60
C ASN A 71 18.21 2.27 -7.03
N ALA A 72 18.21 1.24 -7.88
CA ALA A 72 16.96 0.62 -8.35
C ALA A 72 16.16 -0.01 -7.19
N VAL A 73 16.83 -0.62 -6.22
CA VAL A 73 16.17 -1.16 -5.03
C VAL A 73 15.63 -0.03 -4.14
N ALA A 74 16.35 1.08 -4.00
CA ALA A 74 15.86 2.24 -3.25
C ALA A 74 14.59 2.83 -3.89
N GLU A 75 14.54 2.94 -5.22
CA GLU A 75 13.33 3.37 -5.95
C GLU A 75 12.13 2.45 -5.68
N GLN A 76 12.37 1.13 -5.59
CA GLN A 76 11.32 0.17 -5.25
C GLN A 76 10.85 0.31 -3.79
N VAL A 77 11.75 0.59 -2.84
CA VAL A 77 11.40 0.90 -1.45
C VAL A 77 10.48 2.12 -1.38
N ASP A 78 10.81 3.19 -2.10
CA ASP A 78 10.00 4.40 -2.16
C ASP A 78 8.63 4.14 -2.80
N ALA A 79 8.57 3.32 -3.86
CA ALA A 79 7.31 2.91 -4.47
C ALA A 79 6.40 2.15 -3.49
N LEU A 80 6.97 1.20 -2.72
CA LEU A 80 6.22 0.45 -1.70
C LEU A 80 5.66 1.38 -0.60
N ARG A 81 6.46 2.33 -0.12
CA ARG A 81 6.05 3.32 0.88
C ARG A 81 4.97 4.25 0.33
N THR A 82 5.11 4.69 -0.91
CA THR A 82 4.13 5.55 -1.58
C THR A 82 2.79 4.83 -1.75
N ALA A 83 2.81 3.57 -2.19
CA ALA A 83 1.61 2.74 -2.31
C ALA A 83 0.93 2.53 -0.96
N SER A 84 1.70 2.21 0.09
CA SER A 84 1.19 2.09 1.47
C SER A 84 0.51 3.38 1.94
N ALA A 85 1.17 4.53 1.77
CA ALA A 85 0.67 5.83 2.18
C ALA A 85 -0.63 6.24 1.47
N ALA A 86 -0.85 5.77 0.24
CA ALA A 86 -2.09 6.00 -0.50
C ALA A 86 -3.19 5.02 -0.11
N LEU A 87 -2.87 3.73 0.01
CA LEU A 87 -3.84 2.66 0.24
C LEU A 87 -4.41 2.64 1.66
N ILE A 88 -3.62 2.96 2.69
CA ILE A 88 -4.09 3.01 4.10
C ILE A 88 -5.30 3.95 4.27
N PRO A 89 -5.20 5.26 3.97
CA PRO A 89 -6.32 6.18 4.20
C PRO A 89 -7.53 5.88 3.30
N ALA A 90 -7.30 5.36 2.10
CA ALA A 90 -8.36 4.98 1.18
C ALA A 90 -9.14 3.77 1.71
N ARG A 91 -8.43 2.73 2.16
CA ARG A 91 -9.02 1.57 2.85
C ARG A 91 -9.79 2.02 4.09
N ASP A 92 -9.18 2.84 4.94
CA ASP A 92 -9.81 3.30 6.19
C ASP A 92 -11.08 4.10 5.92
N THR A 93 -11.13 4.88 4.84
CA THR A 93 -12.34 5.61 4.45
C THR A 93 -13.46 4.66 4.06
N VAL A 94 -13.19 3.66 3.22
CA VAL A 94 -14.19 2.65 2.81
C VAL A 94 -14.71 1.88 4.04
N VAL A 95 -13.78 1.36 4.86
CA VAL A 95 -14.13 0.54 6.03
C VAL A 95 -14.92 1.36 7.05
N ARG A 96 -14.49 2.57 7.37
CA ARG A 96 -15.18 3.46 8.32
C ARG A 96 -16.59 3.81 7.86
N THR A 97 -16.80 4.10 6.58
CA THR A 97 -18.15 4.40 6.06
C THR A 97 -19.07 3.20 6.22
N ALA A 98 -18.59 2.00 5.88
CA ALA A 98 -19.36 0.77 6.05
C ALA A 98 -19.64 0.45 7.54
N ASP A 99 -18.66 0.64 8.41
CA ASP A 99 -18.82 0.40 9.86
C ASP A 99 -19.78 1.41 10.49
N ASN A 100 -19.77 2.68 10.05
CA ASN A 100 -20.74 3.69 10.49
C ASN A 100 -22.17 3.33 10.09
N ALA A 101 -22.39 2.90 8.84
CA ALA A 101 -23.70 2.44 8.38
C ALA A 101 -24.17 1.21 9.18
N THR A 102 -23.26 0.25 9.41
CA THR A 102 -23.57 -0.94 10.22
C THR A 102 -23.91 -0.57 11.67
N ALA A 103 -23.18 0.38 12.27
CA ALA A 103 -23.44 0.86 13.63
C ALA A 103 -24.77 1.62 13.73
N ALA A 104 -25.20 2.28 12.66
CA ALA A 104 -26.51 2.92 12.55
C ALA A 104 -27.66 1.91 12.28
N GLY A 105 -27.36 0.61 12.16
CA GLY A 105 -28.35 -0.46 12.03
C GLY A 105 -28.68 -0.84 10.58
N PHE A 106 -27.94 -0.31 9.60
CA PHE A 106 -28.09 -0.66 8.20
C PHE A 106 -27.35 -1.95 7.88
N THR A 107 -27.86 -2.70 6.89
CA THR A 107 -27.14 -3.84 6.32
C THR A 107 -26.32 -3.37 5.13
N VAL A 108 -25.00 -3.58 5.17
CA VAL A 108 -24.08 -3.19 4.09
C VAL A 108 -23.67 -4.42 3.29
N HIS A 109 -23.80 -4.34 1.97
CA HIS A 109 -23.38 -5.39 1.04
C HIS A 109 -22.01 -5.11 0.42
N ASP A 110 -21.43 -6.17 -0.16
CA ASP A 110 -20.06 -6.16 -0.67
C ASP A 110 -19.84 -5.26 -1.89
N ASP A 111 -20.92 -4.96 -2.62
CA ASP A 111 -20.98 -4.05 -3.77
C ASP A 111 -21.18 -2.57 -3.37
N GLY A 112 -21.29 -2.29 -2.07
CA GLY A 112 -21.53 -0.98 -1.53
C GLY A 112 -23.02 -0.60 -1.42
N THR A 113 -23.95 -1.51 -1.71
CA THR A 113 -25.38 -1.30 -1.50
C THR A 113 -25.70 -1.30 0.00
N VAL A 114 -26.55 -0.37 0.44
CA VAL A 114 -26.93 -0.21 1.86
C VAL A 114 -28.44 -0.39 2.01
N VAL A 115 -28.85 -1.34 2.84
CA VAL A 115 -30.27 -1.66 3.07
C VAL A 115 -30.70 -1.13 4.44
N PRO A 116 -31.73 -0.27 4.51
CA PRO A 116 -32.25 0.26 5.77
C PRO A 116 -32.94 -0.83 6.60
N PRO A 117 -32.91 -0.72 7.94
CA PRO A 117 -33.76 -1.54 8.79
C PRO A 117 -35.24 -1.18 8.58
N ARG A 118 -36.13 -2.10 8.94
CA ARG A 118 -37.57 -1.85 8.86
C ARG A 118 -38.04 -1.05 10.06
N CYS A 119 -38.77 0.04 9.82
CA CYS A 119 -39.44 0.79 10.87
C CYS A 119 -40.73 0.05 11.30
N ASP A 120 -40.84 -0.30 12.58
CA ASP A 120 -42.02 -0.94 13.16
C ASP A 120 -42.21 -0.45 14.62
N THR A 121 -42.87 0.69 14.74
CA THR A 121 -43.20 1.35 16.02
C THR A 121 -44.63 1.00 16.49
N GLY A 122 -45.41 0.34 15.64
CA GLY A 122 -46.82 0.02 15.89
C GLY A 122 -47.81 1.13 15.49
N ASP A 123 -47.33 2.29 15.03
CA ASP A 123 -48.15 3.32 14.41
C ASP A 123 -47.82 3.43 12.91
N ALA A 124 -48.75 2.97 12.07
CA ALA A 124 -48.58 2.93 10.62
C ALA A 124 -48.22 4.29 10.00
N ARG A 125 -48.68 5.42 10.57
CA ARG A 125 -48.31 6.75 10.04
C ARG A 125 -46.89 7.11 10.43
N ALA A 126 -46.49 6.82 11.66
CA ALA A 126 -45.13 7.03 12.14
C ALA A 126 -44.14 6.12 11.38
N ASP A 127 -44.51 4.87 11.13
CA ASP A 127 -43.68 3.89 10.42
C ASP A 127 -43.39 4.29 8.98
N VAL A 128 -44.37 4.86 8.26
CA VAL A 128 -44.15 5.36 6.88
C VAL A 128 -43.15 6.51 6.86
N VAL A 129 -43.27 7.46 7.81
CA VAL A 129 -42.35 8.60 7.89
C VAL A 129 -40.96 8.14 8.35
N GLY A 130 -40.89 7.25 9.33
CA GLY A 130 -39.65 6.68 9.83
C GLY A 130 -38.92 5.86 8.76
N GLN A 131 -39.65 5.05 7.98
CA GLN A 131 -39.09 4.31 6.87
C GLN A 131 -38.51 5.23 5.80
N ALA A 132 -39.24 6.30 5.41
CA ALA A 132 -38.74 7.27 4.42
C ALA A 132 -37.45 7.97 4.88
N CYS A 133 -37.33 8.26 6.19
CA CYS A 133 -36.11 8.83 6.76
C CYS A 133 -34.93 7.85 6.70
N LEU A 134 -35.16 6.58 7.04
CA LEU A 134 -34.15 5.52 6.94
C LEU A 134 -33.73 5.27 5.48
N ASP A 135 -34.68 5.31 4.54
CA ASP A 135 -34.40 5.12 3.11
C ASP A 135 -33.51 6.26 2.57
N ASP A 136 -33.74 7.51 2.96
CA ASP A 136 -32.89 8.66 2.57
C ASP A 136 -31.48 8.57 3.18
N GLU A 137 -31.38 8.14 4.43
CA GLU A 137 -30.09 7.91 5.09
C GLU A 137 -29.32 6.74 4.46
N ALA A 138 -30.00 5.65 4.08
CA ALA A 138 -29.40 4.55 3.33
C ALA A 138 -28.80 5.03 2.00
N LEU A 139 -29.53 5.86 1.25
CA LEU A 139 -29.05 6.43 -0.01
C LEU A 139 -27.80 7.31 0.21
N THR A 140 -27.74 8.04 1.32
CA THR A 140 -26.57 8.84 1.68
C THR A 140 -25.35 7.97 1.95
N PHE A 141 -25.49 6.92 2.77
CA PHE A 141 -24.41 5.98 3.04
C PHE A 141 -23.98 5.24 1.77
N GLU A 142 -24.92 4.79 0.95
CA GLU A 142 -24.65 4.12 -0.31
C GLU A 142 -23.86 5.02 -1.27
N ALA A 143 -24.25 6.29 -1.41
CA ALA A 143 -23.54 7.25 -2.26
C ALA A 143 -22.10 7.48 -1.77
N GLN A 144 -21.91 7.64 -0.45
CA GLN A 144 -20.58 7.81 0.14
C GLN A 144 -19.73 6.55 -0.05
N LEU A 145 -20.30 5.37 0.15
CA LEU A 145 -19.59 4.09 0.03
C LEU A 145 -19.19 3.80 -1.42
N LYS A 146 -20.12 3.99 -2.38
CA LYS A 146 -19.82 3.84 -3.80
C LYS A 146 -18.77 4.84 -4.29
N SER A 147 -18.83 6.09 -3.80
CA SER A 147 -17.78 7.07 -4.08
C SER A 147 -16.43 6.63 -3.52
N ALA A 148 -16.38 6.13 -2.28
CA ALA A 148 -15.14 5.68 -1.65
C ALA A 148 -14.55 4.45 -2.37
N LEU A 149 -15.39 3.49 -2.76
CA LEU A 149 -15.01 2.31 -3.55
C LEU A 149 -14.43 2.73 -4.92
N SER A 150 -15.08 3.68 -5.60
CA SER A 150 -14.58 4.20 -6.88
C SER A 150 -13.25 4.93 -6.72
N SER A 151 -13.06 5.71 -5.65
CA SER A 151 -11.78 6.38 -5.39
C SER A 151 -10.68 5.36 -5.09
N PHE A 152 -11.00 4.28 -4.38
CA PHE A 152 -10.06 3.21 -4.08
C PHE A 152 -9.60 2.47 -5.36
N ASP A 153 -10.52 2.18 -6.28
CA ASP A 153 -10.23 1.51 -7.56
C ASP A 153 -9.39 2.37 -8.53
N GLN A 154 -9.22 3.67 -8.27
CA GLN A 154 -8.44 4.59 -9.10
C GLN A 154 -7.00 4.80 -8.62
N LEU A 155 -6.62 4.25 -7.47
CA LEU A 155 -5.26 4.24 -6.94
C LEU A 155 -4.39 3.20 -7.66
#